data_AF-A0AAU4ZWY4-F1
#
_entry.id   AF-A0AAU4ZWY4-F1
#
_cell.length_a   1.000
_cell.length_b   1.000
_cell.length_c   1.000
_cell.angle_alpha   90.00
_cell.angle_beta   90.00
_cell.angle_gamma   90.00
#
_symmetry.space_group_name_H-M   'P 1'
#
loop_
_entity.id
_entity.type
_entity.pdbx_description
1 polymer ?
#
loop_
_entity_poly.entity_id
_entity_poly.type
_entity_poly.pdbx_seq_one_letter_code
_entity_poly.pdbx_strand_id
1 'polypeptide(L)'
;MLRQIATRDVVVLDDLGGSPRRLAALTYIAVQYGFRYEETSRLGQTLQVRLTRDPRPEARERSTAALGRLAAGRAPGMRPGTLKPLPDVAPAVGLLKARIEFDALADDLDWRRKAVFMTASAALMALLLIPAGWRASLAASATMAAVFAVFLRLEVLRKDRLARRLRSAGLI
;
A
#
# COMPACT_ATOMS: atom_id res chain seq x y z
N MET A 1 -5.25 17.96 8.01
CA MET A 1 -4.57 17.07 8.97
C MET A 1 -4.80 17.46 10.44
N LEU A 2 -4.19 18.54 10.97
CA LEU A 2 -4.32 18.88 12.41
C LEU A 2 -5.76 19.19 12.88
N ARG A 3 -6.58 19.84 12.03
CA ARG A 3 -7.99 20.12 12.32
C ARG A 3 -8.89 18.86 12.33
N GLN A 4 -8.52 17.81 11.60
CA GLN A 4 -9.26 16.53 11.60
C GLN A 4 -8.88 15.68 12.83
N ILE A 5 -7.61 15.71 13.24
CA ILE A 5 -7.09 15.03 14.44
C ILE A 5 -7.79 15.53 15.74
N ALA A 6 -8.24 16.79 15.74
CA ALA A 6 -8.90 17.42 16.88
C ALA A 6 -10.41 17.15 16.98
N THR A 7 -11.07 16.67 15.91
CA THR A 7 -12.55 16.63 15.86
C THR A 7 -13.12 15.29 15.38
N ARG A 8 -12.31 14.38 14.82
CA ARG A 8 -12.79 13.07 14.33
C ARG A 8 -11.93 11.94 14.87
N ASP A 9 -12.58 10.90 15.39
CA ASP A 9 -11.95 9.66 15.85
C ASP A 9 -11.37 8.80 14.71
N VAL A 10 -11.71 9.16 13.46
CA VAL A 10 -11.20 8.53 12.23
C VAL A 10 -10.49 9.59 11.39
N VAL A 11 -9.22 9.36 11.10
CA VAL A 11 -8.41 10.18 10.18
C VAL A 11 -8.16 9.37 8.92
N VAL A 12 -8.60 9.91 7.78
CA VAL A 12 -8.28 9.35 6.46
C VAL A 12 -7.13 10.17 5.88
N LEU A 13 -6.04 9.47 5.52
CA LEU A 13 -4.90 10.07 4.84
C LEU A 13 -4.96 9.76 3.35
N ASP A 14 -5.28 10.78 2.56
CA ASP A 14 -5.27 10.71 1.11
C ASP A 14 -3.90 11.15 0.59
N ASP A 15 -3.23 10.30 -0.20
CA ASP A 15 -2.11 10.73 -1.03
C ASP A 15 -2.47 10.60 -2.51
N LEU A 16 -2.74 11.75 -3.13
CA LEU A 16 -3.01 11.89 -4.57
C LEU A 16 -1.81 11.44 -5.42
N GLY A 17 -0.59 11.43 -4.85
CA GLY A 17 0.62 10.97 -5.52
C GLY A 17 0.87 9.46 -5.38
N GLY A 18 0.02 8.75 -4.65
CA GLY A 18 0.11 7.30 -4.47
C GLY A 18 1.45 6.82 -3.90
N SER A 19 2.17 7.64 -3.11
CA SER A 19 3.50 7.31 -2.61
C SER A 19 3.39 6.56 -1.27
N PRO A 20 3.59 5.22 -1.24
CA PRO A 20 3.42 4.45 -0.01
C PRO A 20 4.43 4.86 1.07
N ARG A 21 5.57 5.43 0.65
CA ARG A 21 6.62 5.93 1.54
C ARG A 21 6.19 7.17 2.31
N ARG A 22 5.53 8.11 1.63
CA ARG A 22 5.03 9.34 2.26
C ARG A 22 3.89 9.02 3.21
N LEU A 23 2.99 8.16 2.76
CA LEU A 23 1.86 7.66 3.53
C LEU A 23 2.33 6.96 4.81
N ALA A 24 3.29 6.03 4.71
CA ALA A 24 3.85 5.33 5.87
C ALA A 24 4.50 6.27 6.90
N ALA A 25 5.21 7.31 6.45
CA ALA A 25 5.78 8.30 7.35
C ALA A 25 4.69 9.10 8.09
N LEU A 26 3.63 9.51 7.38
CA LEU A 26 2.48 10.20 7.98
C LEU A 26 1.70 9.29 8.94
N THR A 27 1.49 8.04 8.57
CA THR A 27 0.88 7.02 9.43
C THR A 27 1.70 6.81 10.70
N TYR A 28 3.03 6.71 10.61
CA TYR A 28 3.90 6.60 11.78
C TYR A 28 3.76 7.80 12.71
N ILE A 29 3.75 9.01 12.15
CA ILE A 29 3.53 10.23 12.92
C ILE A 29 2.17 10.16 13.63
N ALA A 30 1.11 9.80 12.94
CA ALA A 30 -0.22 9.66 13.53
C ALA A 30 -0.25 8.59 14.65
N VAL A 31 0.46 7.48 14.49
CA VAL A 31 0.59 6.45 15.53
C VAL A 31 1.25 6.98 16.79
N GLN A 32 2.25 7.86 16.65
CA GLN A 32 2.87 8.53 17.80
C GLN A 32 1.92 9.50 18.51
N TYR A 33 0.89 10.01 17.81
CA TYR A 33 -0.19 10.81 18.40
C TYR A 33 -1.34 9.98 18.97
N GLY A 34 -1.18 8.66 19.10
CA GLY A 34 -2.19 7.79 19.70
C GLY A 34 -3.28 7.32 18.73
N PHE A 35 -3.00 7.33 17.42
CA PHE A 35 -3.83 6.64 16.44
C PHE A 35 -3.31 5.21 16.19
N ARG A 36 -4.18 4.34 15.71
CA ARG A 36 -3.88 2.98 15.29
C ARG A 36 -4.21 2.85 13.80
N TYR A 37 -3.34 2.15 13.07
CA TYR A 37 -3.61 1.75 11.70
C TYR A 37 -4.75 0.73 11.68
N GLU A 38 -5.75 0.96 10.83
CA GLU A 38 -6.87 0.05 10.65
C GLU A 38 -6.78 -0.65 9.29
N GLU A 39 -6.91 0.13 8.21
CA GLU A 39 -6.93 -0.38 6.84
C GLU A 39 -6.33 0.65 5.87
N THR A 40 -5.86 0.15 4.73
CA THR A 40 -5.57 0.97 3.55
C THR A 40 -6.47 0.51 2.42
N SER A 41 -7.14 1.45 1.78
CA SER A 41 -7.89 1.23 0.54
C SER A 41 -7.30 2.06 -0.59
N ARG A 42 -7.54 1.60 -1.83
CA ARG A 42 -7.12 2.29 -3.04
C ARG A 42 -8.34 2.74 -3.82
N LEU A 43 -8.57 4.06 -3.81
CA LEU A 43 -9.63 4.68 -4.60
C LEU A 43 -9.05 5.21 -5.92
N GLY A 44 -9.03 4.36 -6.95
CA GLY A 44 -8.45 4.70 -8.25
C GLY A 44 -6.93 4.90 -8.18
N GLN A 45 -6.46 6.12 -8.41
CA GLN A 45 -5.03 6.48 -8.30
C GLN A 45 -4.62 6.90 -6.87
N THR A 46 -5.59 7.14 -5.98
CA THR A 46 -5.36 7.64 -4.63
C THR A 46 -5.25 6.49 -3.64
N LEU A 47 -4.21 6.53 -2.81
CA LEU A 47 -4.06 5.65 -1.65
C LEU A 47 -4.66 6.33 -0.42
N GLN A 48 -5.56 5.64 0.27
CA GLN A 48 -6.24 6.11 1.47
C GLN A 48 -5.86 5.22 2.66
N VAL A 49 -5.32 5.80 3.73
CA VAL A 49 -5.15 5.07 5.01
C VAL A 49 -6.19 5.54 6.00
N ARG A 50 -6.95 4.60 6.55
CA ARG A 50 -7.86 4.83 7.66
C ARG A 50 -7.12 4.59 8.98
N LEU A 51 -7.14 5.60 9.84
CA LEU A 51 -6.55 5.58 11.17
C LEU A 51 -7.64 5.84 12.20
N THR A 52 -7.70 5.02 13.24
CA THR A 52 -8.64 5.17 14.36
C THR A 52 -7.91 5.56 15.63
N ARG A 53 -8.56 6.30 16.53
CA ARG A 53 -7.97 6.62 17.84
C ARG A 53 -7.81 5.34 18.68
N ASP A 54 -6.61 5.11 19.23
CA ASP A 54 -6.35 3.97 20.11
C ASP A 54 -6.90 4.27 21.52
N PRO A 55 -7.82 3.45 22.06
CA PRO A 55 -8.42 3.67 23.38
C PRO A 55 -7.47 3.35 24.54
N ARG A 56 -6.29 2.75 24.29
CA ARG A 56 -5.36 2.32 25.33
C ARG A 56 -4.73 3.50 26.08
N PRO A 57 -4.54 3.40 27.42
CA PRO A 57 -3.94 4.48 28.21
C PRO A 57 -2.50 4.80 27.78
N GLU A 58 -1.73 3.79 27.37
CA GLU A 58 -0.37 3.96 26.81
C GLU A 58 -0.34 4.81 25.52
N ALA A 59 -1.42 4.77 24.72
CA ALA A 59 -1.51 5.60 23.52
C ALA A 59 -1.76 7.07 23.87
N ARG A 60 -2.46 7.34 24.97
CA ARG A 60 -2.64 8.70 25.52
C ARG A 60 -1.33 9.28 26.03
N GLU A 61 -0.54 8.52 26.77
CA GLU A 61 0.78 8.98 27.26
C GLU A 61 1.76 9.27 26.12
N ARG A 62 1.76 8.43 25.07
CA ARG A 62 2.54 8.70 23.86
C ARG A 62 2.03 9.97 23.15
N SER A 63 0.72 10.16 23.08
CA SER A 63 0.14 11.32 22.41
C SER A 63 0.50 12.63 23.10
N THR A 64 0.51 12.68 24.44
CA THR A 64 0.90 13.87 25.21
C THR A 64 2.40 14.16 25.06
N ALA A 65 3.25 13.13 25.12
CA ALA A 65 4.68 13.26 24.88
C ALA A 65 5.00 13.73 23.44
N ALA A 66 4.23 13.25 22.44
CA ALA A 66 4.36 13.68 21.06
C ALA A 66 3.88 15.12 20.83
N LEU A 67 2.80 15.53 21.52
CA LEU A 67 2.28 16.91 21.46
C LEU A 67 3.30 17.94 21.94
N GLY A 68 4.04 17.62 23.01
CA GLY A 68 5.15 18.47 23.49
C GLY A 68 6.28 18.65 22.46
N ARG A 69 6.55 17.63 21.63
CA ARG A 69 7.57 17.69 20.57
C ARG A 69 7.09 18.45 19.33
N LEU A 70 5.78 18.43 19.05
CA LEU A 70 5.17 19.20 17.97
C LEU A 70 5.21 20.70 18.24
N ALA A 71 4.99 21.12 19.49
CA ALA A 71 5.11 22.51 19.90
C ALA A 71 6.52 23.09 19.61
N ALA A 72 7.54 22.22 19.59
CA ALA A 72 8.91 22.55 19.19
C ALA A 72 9.16 22.45 17.65
N GLY A 73 8.12 22.29 16.84
CA GLY A 73 8.20 22.23 15.37
C GLY A 73 8.81 20.94 14.82
N ARG A 74 8.92 19.87 15.63
CA ARG A 74 9.56 18.60 15.23
C ARG A 74 8.53 17.49 15.09
N ALA A 75 8.45 16.89 13.90
CA ALA A 75 7.70 15.66 13.69
C ALA A 75 8.40 14.48 14.42
N PRO A 76 7.70 13.72 15.28
CA PRO A 76 8.31 12.63 16.05
C PRO A 76 9.01 11.60 15.15
N GLY A 77 10.28 11.31 15.40
CA GLY A 77 11.03 10.27 14.68
C GLY A 77 11.39 10.60 13.22
N MET A 78 11.21 11.85 12.80
CA MET A 78 11.54 12.33 11.45
C MET A 78 12.63 13.39 11.49
N ARG A 79 13.41 13.50 10.41
CA ARG A 79 14.42 14.56 10.28
C ARG A 79 13.73 15.93 10.22
N PRO A 80 14.23 16.97 10.92
CA PRO A 80 13.61 18.29 10.95
C PRO A 80 13.28 18.82 9.54
N GLY A 81 12.07 19.32 9.34
CA GLY A 81 11.61 19.86 8.06
C GLY A 81 11.38 18.83 6.95
N THR A 82 11.49 17.52 7.21
CA THR A 82 11.31 16.47 6.18
C THR A 82 10.48 15.29 6.68
N LEU A 83 9.90 14.51 5.76
CA LEU A 83 9.24 13.23 6.03
C LEU A 83 10.22 12.04 5.92
N LYS A 84 11.53 12.28 6.08
CA LYS A 84 12.53 11.21 6.10
C LYS A 84 12.67 10.67 7.53
N PRO A 85 12.44 9.37 7.76
CA PRO A 85 12.59 8.79 9.10
C PRO A 85 14.05 8.81 9.56
N LEU A 86 14.26 8.93 10.86
CA LEU A 86 15.55 8.69 11.50
C LEU A 86 15.94 7.21 11.35
N PRO A 87 17.24 6.87 11.38
CA PRO A 87 17.72 5.49 11.23
C PRO A 87 17.07 4.53 12.23
N ASP A 88 16.84 4.96 13.47
CA ASP A 88 16.21 4.14 14.52
C ASP A 88 14.72 3.85 14.24
N VAL A 89 14.07 4.74 13.49
CA VAL A 89 12.63 4.71 13.17
C VAL A 89 12.37 4.13 11.77
N ALA A 90 13.38 4.10 10.92
CA ALA A 90 13.29 3.59 9.56
C ALA A 90 12.76 2.15 9.46
N PRO A 91 13.09 1.20 10.36
CA PRO A 91 12.52 -0.15 10.33
C PRO A 91 11.01 -0.15 10.56
N ALA A 92 10.52 0.62 11.54
CA ALA A 92 9.10 0.72 11.87
C ALA A 92 8.29 1.36 10.75
N VAL A 93 8.81 2.44 10.15
CA VAL A 93 8.19 3.07 8.97
C VAL A 93 8.24 2.14 7.76
N GLY A 94 9.29 1.34 7.62
CA GLY A 94 9.41 0.31 6.58
C GLY A 94 8.35 -0.79 6.70
N LEU A 95 8.03 -1.22 7.92
CA LEU A 95 6.96 -2.19 8.17
C LEU A 95 5.57 -1.61 7.85
N LEU A 96 5.30 -0.37 8.26
CA LEU A 96 4.07 0.33 7.91
C LEU A 96 3.92 0.50 6.39
N LYS A 97 5.01 0.84 5.70
CA LYS A 97 5.04 0.89 4.23
C LYS A 97 4.69 -0.48 3.63
N ALA A 98 5.31 -1.55 4.11
CA ALA A 98 5.04 -2.90 3.61
C ALA A 98 3.57 -3.30 3.84
N ARG A 99 2.97 -2.87 4.97
CA ARG A 99 1.56 -3.12 5.27
C ARG A 99 0.62 -2.36 4.33
N ILE A 100 0.87 -1.07 4.13
CA ILE A 100 0.12 -0.23 3.19
C ILE A 100 0.20 -0.81 1.77
N GLU A 101 1.38 -1.22 1.32
CA GLU A 101 1.56 -1.84 0.00
C GLU A 101 0.81 -3.19 -0.10
N PHE A 102 0.84 -4.00 0.97
CA PHE A 102 0.14 -5.28 1.00
C PHE A 102 -1.39 -5.11 0.96
N ASP A 103 -1.94 -4.19 1.75
CA ASP A 103 -3.37 -3.92 1.79
C ASP A 103 -3.85 -3.31 0.46
N ALA A 104 -3.06 -2.40 -0.14
CA ALA A 104 -3.35 -1.87 -1.47
C ALA A 104 -3.32 -2.93 -2.59
N LEU A 105 -2.49 -3.97 -2.44
CA LEU A 105 -2.46 -5.16 -3.32
C LEU A 105 -3.60 -6.15 -3.02
N ALA A 106 -4.20 -6.08 -1.83
CA ALA A 106 -5.37 -6.89 -1.46
C ALA A 106 -6.66 -6.26 -1.97
N ASP A 107 -6.73 -4.93 -1.96
CA ASP A 107 -7.84 -4.13 -2.50
C ASP A 107 -7.87 -4.10 -4.05
N ASP A 108 -6.80 -4.57 -4.69
CA ASP A 108 -6.79 -4.95 -6.12
C ASP A 108 -7.59 -6.26 -6.31
N LEU A 109 -8.87 -6.21 -5.96
CA LEU A 109 -9.82 -7.32 -5.86
C LEU A 109 -10.08 -8.03 -7.21
N ASP A 110 -9.57 -7.48 -8.30
CA ASP A 110 -9.84 -7.91 -9.66
C ASP A 110 -8.68 -8.71 -10.29
N TRP A 111 -7.79 -9.34 -9.52
CA TRP A 111 -6.75 -10.21 -10.11
C TRP A 111 -7.35 -11.31 -11.00
N ARG A 112 -8.49 -11.89 -10.58
CA ARG A 112 -9.23 -12.90 -11.37
C ARG A 112 -9.84 -12.28 -12.62
N ARG A 113 -10.39 -11.08 -12.50
CA ARG A 113 -11.02 -10.36 -13.61
C ARG A 113 -9.99 -9.90 -14.64
N LYS A 114 -8.82 -9.43 -14.19
CA LYS A 114 -7.64 -9.14 -15.01
C LYS A 114 -7.15 -10.40 -15.72
N ALA A 115 -7.02 -11.52 -15.00
CA ALA A 115 -6.64 -12.79 -15.59
C ALA A 115 -7.63 -13.22 -16.69
N VAL A 116 -8.94 -13.15 -16.42
CA VAL A 116 -9.99 -13.45 -17.42
C VAL A 116 -9.88 -12.51 -18.63
N PHE A 117 -9.73 -11.20 -18.43
CA PHE A 117 -9.60 -10.22 -19.50
C PHE A 117 -8.33 -10.43 -20.33
N MET A 118 -7.21 -10.76 -19.68
CA MET A 118 -5.95 -11.09 -20.34
C MET A 118 -6.07 -12.38 -21.17
N THR A 119 -6.70 -13.43 -20.62
CA THR A 119 -6.93 -14.67 -21.38
C THR A 119 -7.91 -14.47 -22.54
N ALA A 120 -8.96 -13.67 -22.35
CA ALA A 120 -9.93 -13.35 -23.39
C ALA A 120 -9.31 -12.54 -24.53
N SER A 121 -8.44 -11.57 -24.22
CA SER A 121 -7.71 -10.80 -25.24
C SER A 121 -6.68 -11.65 -26.01
N ALA A 122 -5.98 -12.56 -25.34
CA ALA A 122 -5.07 -13.51 -26.00
C ALA A 122 -5.83 -14.50 -26.92
N ALA A 123 -7.01 -14.96 -26.50
CA ALA A 123 -7.89 -15.81 -27.31
C ALA A 123 -8.47 -15.06 -28.52
N LEU A 124 -8.88 -13.80 -28.32
CA LEU A 124 -9.37 -12.94 -29.41
C LEU A 124 -8.29 -12.70 -30.46
N MET A 125 -7.04 -12.45 -30.04
CA MET A 125 -5.92 -12.32 -30.97
C MET A 125 -5.62 -13.61 -31.73
N ALA A 126 -5.71 -14.76 -31.06
CA ALA A 126 -5.58 -16.05 -31.75
C ALA A 126 -6.64 -16.16 -32.85
N LEU A 127 -7.90 -15.85 -32.54
CA LEU A 127 -9.03 -15.94 -33.47
C LEU A 127 -8.86 -15.01 -34.68
N LEU A 128 -8.41 -13.77 -34.45
CA LEU A 128 -8.19 -12.76 -35.50
C LEU A 128 -7.05 -13.11 -36.45
N LEU A 129 -6.02 -13.83 -35.99
CA LEU A 129 -4.88 -14.21 -36.82
C LEU A 129 -5.05 -15.56 -37.55
N ILE A 130 -6.13 -16.30 -37.34
CA ILE A 130 -6.42 -17.55 -38.06
C ILE A 130 -6.32 -17.39 -39.59
N PRO A 131 -6.87 -16.34 -40.22
CA PRO A 131 -6.82 -16.16 -41.67
C PRO A 131 -5.41 -15.89 -42.21
N ALA A 132 -4.50 -15.35 -41.37
CA ALA A 132 -3.12 -15.03 -41.74
C ALA A 132 -2.17 -16.24 -41.65
N GLY A 133 -2.65 -17.37 -41.11
CA GLY A 133 -1.89 -18.61 -40.98
C GLY A 133 -1.87 -19.12 -39.54
N TRP A 134 -2.29 -20.38 -39.36
CA TRP A 134 -2.49 -20.99 -38.04
C TRP A 134 -1.23 -20.99 -37.15
N ARG A 135 -0.04 -21.16 -37.75
CA ARG A 135 1.24 -21.12 -37.04
C ARG A 135 1.57 -19.73 -36.47
N ALA A 136 1.33 -18.68 -37.26
CA ALA A 136 1.58 -17.30 -36.83
C ALA A 136 0.61 -16.86 -35.73
N SER A 137 -0.66 -17.25 -35.85
CA SER A 137 -1.68 -17.05 -34.82
C SER A 137 -1.30 -17.69 -33.48
N LEU A 138 -0.91 -18.97 -33.50
CA LEU A 138 -0.49 -19.67 -32.28
C LEU A 138 0.76 -19.07 -31.66
N ALA A 139 1.76 -18.72 -32.47
CA ALA A 139 3.00 -18.12 -31.97
C ALA A 139 2.73 -16.75 -31.31
N ALA A 140 1.90 -15.91 -31.92
CA ALA A 140 1.53 -14.60 -31.36
C ALA A 140 0.72 -14.73 -30.06
N SER A 141 -0.30 -15.60 -30.05
CA SER A 141 -1.12 -15.83 -28.85
C SER A 141 -0.30 -16.45 -27.70
N ALA A 142 0.57 -17.42 -28.00
CA ALA A 142 1.45 -18.02 -27.01
C ALA A 142 2.43 -17.00 -26.41
N THR A 143 2.99 -16.13 -27.23
CA THR A 143 3.89 -15.06 -26.77
C THR A 143 3.15 -14.10 -25.84
N MET A 144 1.94 -13.67 -26.22
CA MET A 144 1.12 -12.77 -25.41
C MET A 144 0.71 -13.41 -24.08
N ALA A 145 0.28 -14.68 -24.11
CA ALA A 145 -0.06 -15.44 -22.92
C ALA A 145 1.16 -15.61 -21.99
N ALA A 146 2.36 -15.84 -22.54
CA ALA A 146 3.58 -15.93 -21.76
C ALA A 146 3.93 -14.61 -21.06
N VAL A 147 3.81 -13.48 -21.77
CA VAL A 147 4.02 -12.15 -21.17
C VAL A 147 3.04 -11.90 -20.02
N PHE A 148 1.74 -12.17 -20.23
CA PHE A 148 0.74 -12.02 -19.18
C PHE A 148 0.98 -12.95 -17.99
N ALA A 149 1.36 -14.21 -18.22
CA ALA A 149 1.68 -15.15 -17.15
C ALA A 149 2.88 -14.67 -16.31
N VAL A 150 3.90 -14.07 -16.93
CA VAL A 150 5.05 -13.48 -16.23
C VAL A 150 4.60 -12.31 -15.36
N PHE A 151 3.78 -11.40 -15.88
CA PHE A 151 3.25 -10.26 -15.10
C PHE A 151 2.45 -10.72 -13.88
N LEU A 152 1.52 -11.66 -14.07
CA LEU A 152 0.73 -12.23 -12.97
C LEU A 152 1.62 -12.93 -11.92
N ARG A 153 2.63 -13.70 -12.35
CA ARG A 153 3.59 -14.31 -11.43
C ARG A 153 4.36 -13.27 -10.63
N LEU A 154 4.80 -12.19 -11.25
CA LEU A 154 5.53 -11.13 -10.56
C LEU A 154 4.67 -10.46 -9.48
N GLU A 155 3.39 -10.23 -9.74
CA GLU A 155 2.44 -9.69 -8.76
C GLU A 155 2.25 -10.63 -7.57
N VAL A 156 2.02 -11.93 -7.81
CA VAL A 156 1.88 -12.94 -6.76
C VAL A 156 3.16 -13.01 -5.92
N LEU A 157 4.33 -13.08 -6.56
CA LEU A 157 5.62 -13.11 -5.85
C LEU A 157 5.90 -11.84 -5.05
N ARG A 158 5.42 -10.69 -5.50
CA ARG A 158 5.51 -9.42 -4.74
C ARG A 158 4.62 -9.49 -3.50
N LYS A 159 3.37 -9.94 -3.66
CA LYS A 159 2.42 -10.10 -2.55
C LYS A 159 2.92 -11.10 -1.51
N ASP A 160 3.46 -12.24 -1.93
CA ASP A 160 4.03 -13.25 -1.03
C ASP A 160 5.25 -12.75 -0.27
N ARG A 161 6.12 -11.97 -0.93
CA ARG A 161 7.27 -11.33 -0.26
C ARG A 161 6.81 -10.34 0.81
N LEU A 162 5.81 -9.53 0.52
CA LEU A 162 5.24 -8.60 1.51
C LEU A 162 4.55 -9.35 2.65
N ALA A 163 3.75 -10.37 2.35
CA ALA A 163 3.10 -11.20 3.35
C ALA A 163 4.11 -11.85 4.30
N ARG A 164 5.19 -12.42 3.78
CA ARG A 164 6.26 -13.02 4.61
C ARG A 164 6.90 -11.99 5.55
N ARG A 165 7.21 -10.79 5.04
CA ARG A 165 7.79 -9.71 5.86
C ARG A 165 6.85 -9.26 6.98
N LEU A 166 5.56 -9.20 6.70
CA LEU A 166 4.56 -8.81 7.70
C LEU A 166 4.31 -9.90 8.74
N ARG A 167 4.27 -11.18 8.33
CA ARG A 167 4.19 -12.33 9.26
C ARG A 167 5.39 -12.41 10.18
N SER A 168 6.61 -12.23 9.67
CA SER A 168 7.82 -12.22 10.51
C SER A 168 7.83 -11.08 11.54
N ALA A 169 7.03 -10.03 11.30
CA ALA A 169 6.86 -8.91 12.21
C ALA A 169 5.61 -9.03 13.11
N GLY A 170 4.83 -10.11 12.99
CA GLY A 170 3.62 -10.35 13.78
C GLY A 170 2.45 -9.40 13.46
N LEU A 171 2.43 -8.80 12.27
CA LEU A 171 1.41 -7.82 11.87
C LEU A 171 0.21 -8.47 11.17
N ILE A 172 0.37 -9.69 10.63
CA ILE A 172 -0.67 -10.53 10.00
C ILE A 172 -0.44 -12.01 10.32
#